data_AF-A0A6G9YMP7-F1
#
_entry.id   AF-A0A6G9YMP7-F1
#
_cell.length_a   1.000
_cell.length_b   1.000
_cell.length_c   1.000
_cell.angle_alpha   90.00
_cell.angle_beta   90.00
_cell.angle_gamma   90.00
#
_symmetry.space_group_name_H-M   'P 1'
#
loop_
_entity.id
_entity.type
_entity.pdbx_description
1 polymer ?
#
loop_
_entity_poly.entity_id
_entity_poly.type
_entity_poly.pdbx_seq_one_letter_code
_entity_poly.pdbx_strand_id
1 'polypeptide(L)'
;MRKLLSAALPAIAAGTLLTLPAAPAQAQTAACEMASEVIRSAFIAAPDHRLDRDAQRALTTKLQSIFARDAERDAIDAFVQAVNGGDDLDQAYATFTSTCKA
;
A
#
# COMPACT_ATOMS: atom_id res chain seq x y z
N MET A 1 -6.49 51.29 -23.99
CA MET A 1 -5.46 50.73 -23.09
C MET A 1 -6.01 50.65 -21.68
N ARG A 2 -6.22 49.44 -21.15
CA ARG A 2 -6.30 49.19 -19.70
C ARG A 2 -5.96 47.72 -19.48
N LYS A 3 -4.84 47.53 -18.78
CA LYS A 3 -4.12 46.28 -18.51
C LYS A 3 -4.97 45.39 -17.58
N LEU A 4 -5.22 44.15 -18.01
CA LEU A 4 -5.71 43.08 -17.13
C LEU A 4 -4.49 42.49 -16.43
N LEU A 5 -4.30 42.86 -15.17
CA LEU A 5 -3.25 42.32 -14.31
C LEU A 5 -3.72 40.99 -13.74
N SER A 6 -3.00 39.94 -14.13
CA SER A 6 -3.03 38.61 -13.54
C SER A 6 -2.81 38.66 -12.02
N ALA A 7 -3.76 38.12 -11.27
CA ALA A 7 -3.57 37.73 -9.88
C ALA A 7 -4.12 36.30 -9.72
N ALA A 8 -3.32 35.31 -10.10
CA ALA A 8 -3.57 33.92 -9.75
C ALA A 8 -3.20 33.72 -8.28
N LEU A 9 -4.19 33.55 -7.41
CA LEU A 9 -3.99 33.06 -6.05
C LEU A 9 -3.73 31.54 -6.10
N PRO A 10 -2.65 31.02 -5.50
CA PRO A 10 -2.58 29.61 -5.17
C PRO A 10 -3.23 29.41 -3.80
N ALA A 11 -4.49 28.96 -3.78
CA ALA A 11 -5.10 28.44 -2.55
C ALA A 11 -4.65 27.00 -2.37
N ILE A 12 -3.71 26.83 -1.46
CA ILE A 12 -3.17 25.56 -0.98
C ILE A 12 -4.15 24.98 0.05
N ALA A 13 -4.16 23.65 0.14
CA ALA A 13 -4.48 22.84 1.31
C ALA A 13 -5.92 22.31 1.48
N ALA A 14 -6.00 20.99 1.24
CA ALA A 14 -6.36 19.98 2.23
C ALA A 14 -7.65 20.20 3.03
N GLY A 15 -8.66 19.38 2.72
CA GLY A 15 -9.87 19.32 3.53
C GLY A 15 -10.96 18.38 3.01
N THR A 16 -10.62 17.16 2.60
CA THR A 16 -11.61 16.09 2.36
C THR A 16 -11.10 14.75 2.86
N LEU A 17 -10.86 14.67 4.17
CA LEU A 17 -11.05 13.45 4.94
C LEU A 17 -12.50 13.53 5.45
N LEU A 18 -13.47 12.87 4.79
CA LEU A 18 -14.76 12.42 5.35
C LEU A 18 -15.74 11.93 4.28
N THR A 19 -15.25 11.18 3.31
CA THR A 19 -16.00 10.05 2.78
C THR A 19 -14.95 9.00 2.52
N LEU A 20 -14.72 8.11 3.50
CA LEU A 20 -14.08 6.85 3.19
C LEU A 20 -14.95 6.26 2.09
N PRO A 21 -14.50 6.20 0.82
CA PRO A 21 -15.19 5.33 -0.11
C PRO A 21 -15.05 3.98 0.59
N ALA A 22 -16.15 3.34 0.95
CA ALA A 22 -16.14 1.90 1.00
C ALA A 22 -15.55 1.52 -0.35
N ALA A 23 -14.26 1.17 -0.34
CA ALA A 23 -13.53 0.88 -1.56
C ALA A 23 -14.45 -0.09 -2.29
N PRO A 24 -14.78 0.21 -3.55
CA PRO A 24 -15.70 -0.65 -4.27
C PRO A 24 -15.15 -2.06 -4.12
N ALA A 25 -16.03 -3.02 -3.83
CA ALA A 25 -15.72 -4.44 -3.80
C ALA A 25 -15.31 -4.90 -5.21
N GLN A 26 -14.22 -4.33 -5.73
CA GLN A 26 -13.51 -4.72 -6.93
C GLN A 26 -12.76 -5.97 -6.51
N ALA A 27 -13.46 -7.10 -6.58
CA ALA A 27 -13.03 -8.47 -6.37
C ALA A 27 -11.55 -8.60 -5.94
N GLN A 28 -11.21 -8.17 -4.72
CA GLN A 28 -9.95 -8.54 -4.12
C GLN A 28 -10.03 -10.05 -4.04
N THR A 29 -9.15 -10.72 -4.77
CA THR A 29 -9.09 -12.17 -4.70
C THR A 29 -8.75 -12.56 -3.27
N ALA A 30 -9.13 -13.77 -2.87
CA ALA A 30 -8.85 -14.26 -1.52
C ALA A 30 -7.35 -14.17 -1.19
N ALA A 31 -6.47 -14.28 -2.18
CA ALA A 31 -5.02 -14.09 -2.03
C ALA A 31 -4.65 -12.65 -1.65
N CYS A 32 -5.19 -11.67 -2.37
CA CYS A 32 -4.97 -10.25 -2.09
C CYS A 32 -5.52 -9.82 -0.73
N GLU A 33 -6.70 -10.34 -0.35
CA GLU A 33 -7.29 -10.07 0.96
C GLU A 33 -6.40 -10.63 2.08
N MET A 34 -6.02 -11.91 1.99
CA MET A 34 -5.13 -12.56 2.97
C MET A 34 -3.78 -11.84 3.08
N ALA A 35 -3.17 -11.47 1.96
CA ALA A 35 -1.89 -10.77 1.94
C ALA A 35 -2.02 -9.39 2.57
N SER A 36 -3.11 -8.66 2.27
CA SER A 36 -3.35 -7.34 2.85
C SER A 36 -3.50 -7.37 4.37
N GLU A 37 -4.15 -8.42 4.90
CA GLU A 37 -4.34 -8.62 6.33
C GLU A 37 -3.04 -9.02 7.03
N VAL A 38 -2.27 -9.93 6.42
CA VAL A 38 -0.94 -10.31 6.91
C VAL A 38 -0.03 -9.07 7.00
N ILE A 39 0.01 -8.22 5.98
CA ILE A 39 0.84 -7.01 5.96
C ILE A 39 0.36 -6.01 7.03
N ARG A 40 -0.96 -5.76 7.11
CA ARG A 40 -1.53 -4.86 8.12
C ARG A 40 -1.22 -5.33 9.54
N SER A 41 -1.36 -6.63 9.81
CA SER A 41 -1.03 -7.20 11.13
C SER A 41 0.45 -7.01 11.49
N ALA A 42 1.35 -7.10 10.51
CA ALA A 42 2.77 -6.85 10.72
C ALA A 42 3.06 -5.37 11.04
N PHE A 43 2.39 -4.43 10.38
CA PHE A 43 2.51 -3.00 10.71
C PHE A 43 1.90 -2.64 12.07
N ILE A 44 0.80 -3.26 12.47
CA ILE A 44 0.24 -3.08 13.82
C ILE A 44 1.25 -3.53 14.88
N ALA A 45 1.99 -4.61 14.62
CA ALA A 45 3.03 -5.10 15.51
C ALA A 45 4.32 -4.24 15.49
N ALA A 46 4.50 -3.41 14.46
CA ALA A 46 5.67 -2.55 14.26
C ALA A 46 5.25 -1.08 14.10
N PRO A 47 4.98 -0.35 15.21
CA PRO A 47 4.42 1.01 15.18
C PRO A 47 5.34 2.04 14.50
N ASP A 48 6.65 1.78 14.45
CA ASP A 48 7.62 2.62 13.74
C ASP A 48 7.76 2.25 12.24
N HIS A 49 6.91 1.34 11.74
CA HIS A 49 7.00 0.76 10.40
C HIS A 49 8.38 0.12 10.12
N ARG A 50 9.11 -0.22 11.18
CA ARG A 50 10.40 -0.91 11.13
C ARG A 50 10.21 -2.33 11.61
N LEU A 51 10.18 -3.25 10.67
CA LEU A 51 10.23 -4.68 10.94
C LEU A 51 11.68 -5.06 11.24
N ASP A 52 11.94 -5.66 12.40
CA ASP A 52 13.22 -6.31 12.65
C ASP A 52 13.41 -7.53 11.73
N ARG A 53 14.62 -8.10 11.70
CA ARG A 53 14.95 -9.21 10.77
C ARG A 53 14.08 -10.44 10.97
N ASP A 54 13.67 -10.76 12.20
CA ASP A 54 12.79 -11.88 12.48
C ASP A 54 11.37 -11.58 12.02
N ALA A 55 10.88 -10.35 12.24
CA ALA A 55 9.57 -9.90 11.75
C ALA A 55 9.51 -9.86 10.21
N GLN A 56 10.56 -9.39 9.53
CA GLN A 56 10.68 -9.41 8.07
C GLN A 56 10.63 -10.84 7.52
N ARG A 57 11.36 -11.77 8.17
CA ARG A 57 11.39 -13.17 7.77
C ARG A 57 10.06 -13.86 7.98
N ALA A 58 9.41 -13.61 9.12
CA ALA A 58 8.08 -14.12 9.43
C ALA A 58 7.04 -13.59 8.43
N LEU A 59 7.09 -12.29 8.12
CA LEU A 59 6.20 -11.65 7.15
C LEU A 59 6.40 -12.25 5.74
N THR A 60 7.65 -12.34 5.28
CA THR A 60 8.00 -12.95 4.00
C THR A 60 7.48 -14.39 3.90
N THR A 61 7.68 -15.19 4.95
CA THR A 61 7.24 -16.59 4.98
C THR A 61 5.72 -16.70 4.89
N LYS A 62 4.99 -15.87 5.64
CA LYS A 62 3.52 -15.83 5.58
C LYS A 62 3.03 -15.42 4.19
N LEU A 63 3.60 -14.36 3.63
CA LEU A 63 3.25 -13.88 2.29
C LEU A 63 3.51 -14.92 1.20
N GLN A 64 4.66 -15.59 1.23
CA GLN A 64 5.01 -16.62 0.25
C GLN A 64 4.13 -17.88 0.36
N SER A 65 3.57 -18.14 1.55
CA SER A 65 2.62 -19.25 1.78
C SER A 65 1.24 -19.00 1.19
N ILE A 66 0.92 -17.75 0.82
CA ILE A 66 -0.35 -17.41 0.18
C ILE A 66 -0.37 -17.93 -1.25
N PHE A 67 -1.42 -18.68 -1.58
CA PHE A 67 -1.64 -19.15 -2.94
C PHE A 67 -2.19 -18.01 -3.80
N ALA A 68 -1.28 -17.25 -4.40
CA ALA A 68 -1.54 -16.18 -5.36
C ALA A 68 -1.14 -16.60 -6.77
N ARG A 69 -1.78 -16.03 -7.80
CA ARG A 69 -1.47 -16.33 -9.21
C ARG A 69 -1.15 -15.05 -10.00
N ASP A 70 -0.34 -15.21 -11.05
CA ASP A 70 -0.04 -14.17 -12.03
C ASP A 70 0.35 -12.84 -11.36
N ALA A 71 -0.38 -11.76 -11.66
CA ALA A 71 -0.11 -10.41 -11.15
C ALA A 71 -0.12 -10.30 -9.62
N GLU A 72 -0.86 -11.16 -8.92
CA GLU A 72 -0.92 -11.17 -7.46
C GLU A 72 0.37 -11.73 -6.85
N ARG A 73 0.91 -12.78 -7.48
CA ARG A 73 2.18 -13.38 -7.05
C ARG A 73 3.30 -12.37 -7.26
N ASP A 74 3.31 -11.69 -8.41
CA ASP A 74 4.29 -10.63 -8.69
C ASP A 74 4.17 -9.47 -7.69
N ALA A 75 2.94 -9.08 -7.31
CA ALA A 75 2.73 -8.03 -6.30
C ALA A 75 3.23 -8.45 -4.91
N ILE A 76 2.99 -9.71 -4.51
CA ILE A 76 3.51 -10.25 -3.25
C ILE A 76 5.04 -10.27 -3.27
N ASP A 77 5.66 -10.74 -4.36
CA ASP A 77 7.12 -10.82 -4.47
C ASP A 77 7.76 -9.43 -4.51
N ALA A 78 7.13 -8.45 -5.17
CA ALA A 78 7.57 -7.06 -5.14
C ALA A 78 7.51 -6.47 -3.71
N PHE A 79 6.45 -6.76 -2.96
CA PHE A 79 6.35 -6.32 -1.57
C PHE A 79 7.42 -6.98 -0.69
N VAL A 80 7.66 -8.29 -0.86
CA VAL A 80 8.73 -9.02 -0.15
C VAL A 80 10.11 -8.43 -0.47
N GLN A 81 10.36 -8.04 -1.71
CA GLN A 81 11.62 -7.37 -2.07
C GLN A 81 11.76 -6.04 -1.34
N ALA A 82 10.71 -5.22 -1.28
CA ALA A 82 10.73 -3.95 -0.53
C ALA A 82 11.02 -4.16 0.97
N VAL A 83 10.40 -5.19 1.57
CA VAL A 83 10.63 -5.57 2.98
C VAL A 83 12.11 -5.91 3.23
N ASN A 84 12.75 -6.64 2.32
CA ASN A 84 14.15 -7.04 2.46
C ASN A 84 15.14 -5.96 2.01
N GLY A 85 14.73 -5.06 1.11
CA GLY A 85 15.54 -3.95 0.59
C GLY A 85 15.62 -2.76 1.54
N GLY A 86 14.73 -2.70 2.55
CA GLY A 86 14.62 -1.53 3.43
C GLY A 86 13.96 -0.34 2.74
N ASP A 87 13.13 -0.61 1.72
CA ASP A 87 12.32 0.38 1.03
C ASP A 87 11.20 0.91 1.94
N ASP A 88 10.55 1.99 1.49
CA ASP A 88 9.38 2.55 2.15
C ASP A 88 8.20 1.55 2.12
N LEU A 89 7.90 0.94 3.26
CA LEU A 89 6.94 -0.15 3.36
C LEU A 89 5.50 0.33 3.13
N ASP A 90 5.20 1.60 3.43
CA ASP A 90 3.90 2.21 3.16
C ASP A 90 3.68 2.39 1.65
N GLN A 91 4.69 2.87 0.92
CA GLN A 91 4.66 2.96 -0.54
C GLN A 91 4.59 1.57 -1.19
N ALA A 92 5.33 0.58 -0.66
CA ALA A 92 5.25 -0.79 -1.13
C ALA A 92 3.83 -1.37 -0.94
N TYR A 93 3.21 -1.11 0.21
CA TYR A 93 1.84 -1.56 0.51
C TYR A 93 0.80 -0.85 -0.37
N ALA A 94 0.97 0.45 -0.62
CA ALA A 94 0.13 1.20 -1.56
C ALA A 94 0.23 0.63 -2.99
N THR A 95 1.43 0.26 -3.42
CA THR A 95 1.66 -0.37 -4.73
C THR A 95 0.99 -1.75 -4.79
N PHE A 96 1.21 -2.59 -3.78
CA PHE A 96 0.57 -3.90 -3.65
C PHE A 96 -0.96 -3.81 -3.73
N THR A 97 -1.55 -2.92 -2.93
CA THR A 97 -3.00 -2.72 -2.91
C THR A 97 -3.54 -2.11 -4.20
N SER A 98 -2.74 -1.38 -4.97
CA SER A 98 -3.12 -0.91 -6.32
C SER A 98 -3.18 -2.06 -7.33
N THR A 99 -2.23 -2.99 -7.29
CA THR A 99 -2.22 -4.18 -8.16
C THR A 99 -3.36 -5.13 -7.83
N CYS A 100 -3.69 -5.27 -6.54
CA CYS A 100 -4.82 -6.08 -6.08
C CYS A 100 -6.21 -5.47 -6.36
N LYS A 101 -6.29 -4.27 -6.93
CA LYS A 101 -7.54 -3.61 -7.36
C LYS A 101 -7.71 -3.61 -8.89
N ALA A 102 -6.71 -4.07 -9.63
CA ALA A 102 -6.64 -4.03 -11.09
C ALA A 102 -7.39 -5.18 -11.75
#